data_AF-A0A9P5D6H9-F1
#
_entry.id   AF-A0A9P5D6H9-F1
#
_cell.length_a   1.000
_cell.length_b   1.000
_cell.length_c   1.000
_cell.angle_alpha   90.00
_cell.angle_beta   90.00
_cell.angle_gamma   90.00
#
_symmetry.space_group_name_H-M   'P 1'
#
loop_
_entity.id
_entity.type
_entity.pdbx_description
1 polymer ?
#
loop_
_entity_poly.entity_id
_entity_poly.type
_entity_poly.pdbx_seq_one_letter_code
_entity_poly.pdbx_strand_id
1 'polypeptide(L)'
;MLSNWWYPPEEGNRSSVDDGAHKINPDDDSQAMEPDQGNVLSHIISQLKPGADLSRVTLPTFILEPRSMLERITKLVALRELAVHVEPAQLLTLLVSHIRSFMCHPEMLLHIPTLDDPVDRFVSVVKFYLSGWHIRPPGVKKPLNPILGELFSCYWNLEDGKHAYYISEQTSHHPPKSSYFYMAPHHHIRIDGTLKPRSKFLGNSAASLMEGVAFLSLLNRGADPSRGEQYILTQPNMYARGILFGKMKYELGDHSIVRCPELDLTADIEFKVKGWVGGTYNGIGGVIKKESTGEVLFELSGLWSDEMFIKDATVSTSPPPLSFPPPLLLTQRQTGHREMFFNANRSKPNNPRVRPLDEQADVESQKLWSQTANAVRERNHVLATDAKTAIEDRQREKAAKRAQDGLDWHPSLFRKVQATAGGPEQDKEALEWIIDAHIDTSLPPEKQIEQILAIYPIIDGQKAAPKQEEEEEKKADEDDKPADEDESPKNTAAGAPASVPAPLAANSEDTTAEDQKPHNEVEETLAATSKPADGPLIDLAQNVKKSLPDDKSIQG
;
A
#
# COMPACT_ATOMS: atom_id res chain seq x y z
N MET A 1 -19.39 74.39 -8.51
CA MET A 1 -17.94 74.26 -8.73
C MET A 1 -17.28 74.33 -7.34
N LEU A 2 -17.51 73.31 -6.48
CA LEU A 2 -16.57 72.22 -6.18
C LEU A 2 -15.23 72.78 -5.64
N SER A 3 -15.04 73.27 -4.40
CA SER A 3 -15.31 72.82 -3.01
C SER A 3 -14.69 71.47 -2.64
N ASN A 4 -13.99 71.24 -1.52
CA ASN A 4 -13.19 71.99 -0.54
C ASN A 4 -12.85 70.92 0.55
N TRP A 5 -11.60 70.86 1.09
CA TRP A 5 -11.29 70.68 2.54
C TRP A 5 -11.67 69.31 3.23
N TRP A 6 -11.09 68.75 4.32
CA TRP A 6 -9.96 68.95 5.26
C TRP A 6 -9.94 67.73 6.25
N TYR A 7 -8.76 67.35 6.79
CA TYR A 7 -8.40 66.68 8.08
C TYR A 7 -9.17 65.49 8.76
N PRO A 8 -8.44 64.60 9.51
CA PRO A 8 -8.93 63.78 10.66
C PRO A 8 -8.96 64.62 11.98
N PRO A 9 -9.46 64.22 13.20
CA PRO A 9 -9.47 62.86 13.80
C PRO A 9 -10.64 62.54 14.81
N GLU A 10 -10.47 61.39 15.50
CA GLU A 10 -10.87 61.03 16.88
C GLU A 10 -12.15 60.22 17.25
N GLU A 11 -11.81 59.09 17.91
CA GLU A 11 -12.44 58.36 19.02
C GLU A 11 -13.77 57.61 18.88
N GLY A 12 -13.73 56.31 19.18
CA GLY A 12 -14.92 55.48 19.34
C GLY A 12 -14.71 53.97 19.50
N ASN A 13 -13.87 53.56 20.45
CA ASN A 13 -13.87 52.29 21.21
C ASN A 13 -13.97 50.90 20.52
N ARG A 14 -13.01 50.06 20.92
CA ARG A 14 -12.77 48.62 20.69
C ARG A 14 -14.00 47.71 20.71
N SER A 15 -14.03 46.70 19.82
CA SER A 15 -14.20 45.29 20.24
C SER A 15 -13.81 44.27 19.15
N SER A 16 -13.05 43.27 19.61
CA SER A 16 -12.92 41.89 19.10
C SER A 16 -12.39 41.64 17.68
N VAL A 17 -11.10 41.30 17.63
CA VAL A 17 -10.40 40.64 16.52
C VAL A 17 -11.07 39.30 16.21
N ASP A 18 -11.52 39.14 14.97
CA ASP A 18 -11.87 37.86 14.36
C ASP A 18 -10.56 37.25 13.82
N ASP A 19 -10.00 36.29 14.56
CA ASP A 19 -8.83 35.53 14.13
C ASP A 19 -9.24 34.56 13.01
N GLY A 20 -8.97 34.97 11.77
CA GLY A 20 -9.17 34.18 10.57
C GLY A 20 -8.37 32.88 10.62
N ALA A 21 -9.05 31.77 10.90
CA ALA A 21 -8.56 30.44 10.62
C ALA A 21 -8.35 30.30 9.09
N HIS A 22 -7.10 30.14 8.67
CA HIS A 22 -6.74 29.79 7.29
C HIS A 22 -7.44 28.48 6.89
N LYS A 23 -8.50 28.60 6.08
CA LYS A 23 -9.08 27.47 5.35
C LYS A 23 -8.05 26.98 4.33
N ILE A 24 -7.65 25.72 4.42
CA ILE A 24 -6.84 25.04 3.41
C ILE A 24 -7.65 25.03 2.10
N ASN A 25 -7.07 25.56 1.02
CA ASN A 25 -7.72 25.61 -0.27
C ASN A 25 -7.54 24.26 -0.99
N PRO A 26 -8.61 23.50 -1.30
CA PRO A 26 -8.53 22.17 -1.93
C PRO A 26 -7.96 22.16 -3.36
N ASP A 27 -7.57 23.31 -3.91
CA ASP A 27 -6.88 23.43 -5.19
C ASP A 27 -5.35 23.27 -5.10
N ASP A 28 -4.77 23.21 -3.89
CA ASP A 28 -3.32 23.05 -3.65
C ASP A 28 -2.80 21.62 -3.99
N ASP A 29 -3.69 20.64 -4.11
CA ASP A 29 -3.33 19.24 -4.45
C ASP A 29 -3.32 18.94 -5.95
N SER A 30 -3.50 19.97 -6.79
CA SER A 30 -3.54 19.82 -8.23
C SER A 30 -2.15 20.01 -8.84
N GLN A 31 -1.68 19.03 -9.62
CA GLN A 31 -0.41 19.17 -10.31
C GLN A 31 -0.64 19.74 -11.71
N ALA A 32 -0.10 20.94 -11.95
CA ALA A 32 0.11 21.44 -13.30
C ALA A 32 1.32 20.71 -13.90
N MET A 33 1.16 20.21 -15.12
CA MET A 33 2.25 19.62 -15.87
C MET A 33 2.90 20.68 -16.74
N GLU A 34 4.22 20.61 -16.87
CA GLU A 34 4.93 21.38 -17.88
C GLU A 34 4.52 20.90 -19.29
N PRO A 35 4.47 21.79 -20.30
CA PRO A 35 3.95 21.45 -21.63
C PRO A 35 4.69 20.28 -22.30
N ASP A 36 6.00 20.18 -22.10
CA ASP A 36 6.85 19.11 -22.62
C ASP A 36 6.51 17.74 -21.97
N GLN A 37 6.30 17.71 -20.67
CA GLN A 37 5.85 16.53 -19.93
C GLN A 37 4.45 16.09 -20.40
N GLY A 38 3.56 17.05 -20.63
CA GLY A 38 2.22 16.81 -21.15
C GLY A 38 2.25 16.15 -22.54
N ASN A 39 3.16 16.59 -23.41
CA ASN A 39 3.34 16.01 -24.74
C ASN A 39 3.83 14.56 -24.68
N VAL A 40 4.77 14.24 -23.78
CA VAL A 40 5.27 12.86 -23.59
C VAL A 40 4.14 11.93 -23.12
N LEU A 41 3.35 12.34 -22.12
CA LEU A 41 2.20 11.53 -21.67
C LEU A 41 1.16 11.37 -22.78
N SER A 42 0.83 12.45 -23.49
CA SER A 42 -0.12 12.40 -24.60
C SER A 42 0.32 11.40 -25.68
N HIS A 43 1.62 11.37 -26.01
CA HIS A 43 2.17 10.41 -26.96
C HIS A 43 2.02 8.96 -26.48
N ILE A 44 2.38 8.65 -25.23
CA ILE A 44 2.22 7.30 -24.65
C ILE A 44 0.74 6.90 -24.65
N ILE A 45 -0.13 7.80 -24.21
CA ILE A 45 -1.56 7.55 -24.05
C ILE A 45 -2.25 7.39 -25.41
N SER A 46 -1.81 8.09 -26.46
CA SER A 46 -2.36 7.93 -27.82
C SER A 46 -2.21 6.51 -28.39
N GLN A 47 -1.32 5.70 -27.81
CA GLN A 47 -1.09 4.30 -28.18
C GLN A 47 -1.95 3.32 -27.36
N LEU A 48 -2.68 3.81 -26.34
CA LEU A 48 -3.48 3.00 -25.43
C LEU A 48 -4.96 3.06 -25.79
N LYS A 49 -5.64 1.92 -25.66
CA LYS A 49 -7.10 1.83 -25.70
C LYS A 49 -7.66 1.93 -24.27
N PRO A 50 -8.82 2.57 -24.04
CA PRO A 50 -9.51 2.49 -22.75
C PRO A 50 -9.66 1.02 -22.29
N GLY A 51 -9.35 0.76 -21.03
CA GLY A 51 -9.28 -0.58 -20.45
C GLY A 51 -7.90 -1.24 -20.50
N ALA A 52 -6.92 -0.68 -21.22
CA ALA A 52 -5.59 -1.28 -21.36
C ALA A 52 -4.86 -1.41 -20.01
N ASP A 53 -4.17 -2.54 -19.83
CA ASP A 53 -3.29 -2.79 -18.69
C ASP A 53 -2.02 -1.93 -18.79
N LEU A 54 -1.76 -1.14 -17.75
CA LEU A 54 -0.61 -0.25 -17.65
C LEU A 54 0.62 -0.91 -16.99
N SER A 55 0.49 -2.14 -16.48
CA SER A 55 1.59 -2.84 -15.78
C SER A 55 2.81 -3.09 -16.66
N ARG A 56 2.60 -3.13 -17.98
CA ARG A 56 3.65 -3.34 -19.01
C ARG A 56 4.07 -2.05 -19.72
N VAL A 57 3.52 -0.91 -19.34
CA VAL A 57 3.81 0.39 -19.95
C VAL A 57 4.84 1.13 -19.10
N THR A 58 5.98 1.48 -19.71
CA THR A 58 7.00 2.29 -19.03
C THR A 58 6.53 3.73 -18.93
N LEU A 59 6.21 4.15 -17.72
CA LEU A 59 5.80 5.53 -17.44
C LEU A 59 7.03 6.45 -17.24
N PRO A 60 6.94 7.74 -17.61
CA PRO A 60 8.05 8.68 -17.48
C PRO A 60 8.51 8.91 -16.03
N THR A 61 9.78 9.25 -15.83
CA THR A 61 10.35 9.43 -14.48
C THR A 61 9.84 10.68 -13.77
N PHE A 62 9.31 11.68 -14.48
CA PHE A 62 8.75 12.88 -13.85
C PHE A 62 7.45 12.63 -13.08
N ILE A 63 6.75 11.52 -13.31
CA ILE A 63 5.61 11.11 -12.48
C ILE A 63 6.00 10.15 -11.35
N LEU A 64 7.29 9.85 -11.18
CA LEU A 64 7.73 8.95 -10.12
C LEU A 64 7.96 9.70 -8.81
N GLU A 65 7.66 9.04 -7.70
CA GLU A 65 8.23 9.36 -6.40
C GLU A 65 9.52 8.56 -6.18
N PRO A 66 10.45 9.06 -5.36
CA PRO A 66 11.76 8.42 -5.14
C PRO A 66 11.69 7.26 -4.12
N ARG A 67 10.67 6.38 -4.24
CA ARG A 67 10.39 5.28 -3.31
C ARG A 67 9.81 4.07 -4.04
N SER A 68 10.26 2.89 -3.63
CA SER A 68 9.68 1.60 -4.04
C SER A 68 8.27 1.40 -3.47
N MET A 69 7.44 0.61 -4.15
CA MET A 69 6.15 0.17 -3.61
C MET A 69 6.31 -0.58 -2.28
N LEU A 70 7.39 -1.33 -2.07
CA LEU A 70 7.62 -2.04 -0.79
C LEU A 70 7.76 -1.08 0.39
N GLU A 71 8.53 -0.01 0.18
CA GLU A 71 8.55 1.10 1.13
C GLU A 71 7.20 1.82 1.16
N ARG A 72 6.52 2.01 0.02
CA ARG A 72 5.22 2.69 -0.04
C ARG A 72 4.09 1.91 0.65
N ILE A 73 4.17 0.59 0.82
CA ILE A 73 3.22 -0.19 1.63
C ILE A 73 3.33 0.26 3.09
N THR A 74 4.56 0.46 3.55
CA THR A 74 4.78 1.17 4.81
C THR A 74 4.41 2.65 4.69
N LYS A 75 3.57 3.12 3.75
CA LYS A 75 3.17 4.52 3.44
C LYS A 75 1.93 4.68 2.57
N LEU A 76 1.01 3.72 2.51
CA LEU A 76 -0.25 3.93 1.80
C LEU A 76 -1.08 4.87 2.69
N VAL A 77 -1.06 6.20 2.56
CA VAL A 77 -0.56 7.14 1.53
C VAL A 77 0.39 8.17 2.25
N ALA A 78 1.29 9.00 1.62
CA ALA A 78 2.01 10.09 2.37
C ALA A 78 2.65 11.32 1.64
N LEU A 79 2.34 12.56 2.10
CA LEU A 79 3.19 13.69 2.63
C LEU A 79 2.42 15.05 2.90
N ARG A 80 2.87 15.86 3.89
CA ARG A 80 2.81 17.36 3.95
C ARG A 80 3.83 17.91 4.96
N GLU A 81 4.53 18.97 4.55
CA GLU A 81 5.75 19.62 5.07
C GLU A 81 6.07 19.71 6.58
N LEU A 82 7.39 19.76 6.86
CA LEU A 82 8.01 20.58 7.90
C LEU A 82 8.99 21.54 7.20
N ALA A 83 8.59 22.79 6.97
CA ALA A 83 9.48 23.86 6.57
C ALA A 83 9.06 25.17 7.27
N VAL A 84 9.20 25.19 8.59
CA VAL A 84 9.10 26.42 9.39
C VAL A 84 10.22 26.38 10.44
N HIS A 85 11.27 27.16 10.18
CA HIS A 85 12.40 27.51 11.08
C HIS A 85 13.38 26.40 11.48
N VAL A 86 14.22 25.92 10.55
CA VAL A 86 15.43 25.15 10.91
C VAL A 86 16.65 25.66 10.15
N GLU A 87 17.77 25.84 10.86
CA GLU A 87 19.08 26.30 10.38
C GLU A 87 19.63 25.43 9.22
N PRO A 88 20.33 26.02 8.22
CA PRO A 88 20.81 25.31 7.02
C PRO A 88 21.72 24.09 7.30
N ALA A 89 22.40 24.06 8.45
CA ALA A 89 23.28 22.96 8.83
C ALA A 89 22.54 21.71 9.35
N GLN A 90 21.26 21.81 9.72
CA GLN A 90 20.43 20.65 10.14
C GLN A 90 19.49 20.16 9.02
N LEU A 91 19.39 20.92 7.92
CA LEU A 91 18.53 20.60 6.77
C LEU A 91 18.99 19.36 6.00
N LEU A 92 20.30 19.08 5.96
CA LEU A 92 20.86 17.89 5.32
C LEU A 92 20.53 16.60 6.11
N THR A 93 20.45 16.68 7.44
CA THR A 93 20.03 15.56 8.31
C THR A 93 18.52 15.37 8.31
N LEU A 94 17.73 16.45 8.20
CA LEU A 94 16.26 16.38 8.14
C LEU A 94 15.70 15.94 6.77
N LEU A 95 16.44 16.17 5.68
CA LEU A 95 16.03 15.75 4.33
C LEU A 95 16.18 14.23 4.08
N VAL A 96 16.89 13.51 4.97
CA VAL A 96 17.08 12.05 4.87
C VAL A 96 16.02 11.24 5.65
N SER A 97 15.21 11.87 6.53
CA SER A 97 14.51 11.11 7.60
C SER A 97 12.97 11.20 7.68
N HIS A 98 12.24 11.57 6.63
CA HIS A 98 10.76 11.70 6.73
C HIS A 98 9.99 10.64 5.90
N ILE A 99 9.79 9.48 6.51
CA ILE A 99 9.14 8.27 5.97
C ILE A 99 7.78 8.09 6.68
N ARG A 100 6.61 8.38 6.07
CA ARG A 100 5.30 8.38 6.77
C ARG A 100 4.38 7.24 6.31
N SER A 101 3.79 6.47 7.24
CA SER A 101 3.37 5.08 7.00
C SER A 101 1.87 4.71 6.80
N PHE A 102 1.52 3.50 6.31
CA PHE A 102 0.18 2.87 6.55
C PHE A 102 0.04 2.52 8.04
N MET A 103 1.16 2.16 8.65
CA MET A 103 1.41 2.20 10.09
C MET A 103 1.83 3.61 10.53
N CYS A 104 1.29 4.69 9.93
CA CYS A 104 1.67 6.07 10.32
C CYS A 104 1.18 6.41 11.72
N HIS A 105 0.09 5.78 12.13
CA HIS A 105 -0.52 5.97 13.43
C HIS A 105 -0.47 4.70 14.25
N PRO A 106 0.74 4.15 14.54
CA PRO A 106 0.82 2.94 15.35
C PRO A 106 0.14 3.17 16.70
N GLU A 107 0.18 4.38 17.27
CA GLU A 107 -0.49 4.75 18.52
C GLU A 107 -2.01 4.50 18.50
N MET A 108 -2.65 4.58 17.32
CA MET A 108 -4.08 4.25 17.18
C MET A 108 -4.33 2.74 17.19
N LEU A 109 -3.31 1.94 16.87
CA LEU A 109 -3.36 0.48 16.86
C LEU A 109 -2.96 -0.13 18.22
N LEU A 110 -1.95 0.45 18.89
CA LEU A 110 -1.27 -0.16 20.05
C LEU A 110 -2.17 -0.50 21.24
N HIS A 111 -3.28 0.23 21.43
CA HIS A 111 -4.19 0.06 22.57
C HIS A 111 -5.40 -0.83 22.26
N ILE A 112 -5.68 -1.13 20.99
CA ILE A 112 -6.85 -1.93 20.59
C ILE A 112 -6.90 -3.30 21.32
N PRO A 113 -5.79 -4.05 21.47
CA PRO A 113 -5.75 -5.30 22.22
C PRO A 113 -6.23 -5.21 23.68
N THR A 114 -6.15 -4.02 24.29
CA THR A 114 -6.52 -3.81 25.71
C THR A 114 -8.00 -3.47 25.89
N LEU A 115 -8.73 -3.19 24.81
CA LEU A 115 -10.16 -2.90 24.88
C LEU A 115 -10.94 -4.22 25.05
N ASP A 116 -11.82 -4.29 26.05
CA ASP A 116 -12.61 -5.49 26.35
C ASP A 116 -13.86 -5.61 25.49
N ASP A 117 -14.55 -4.49 25.25
CA ASP A 117 -15.76 -4.47 24.43
C ASP A 117 -15.42 -4.75 22.95
N PRO A 118 -16.02 -5.79 22.33
CA PRO A 118 -15.73 -6.15 20.94
C PRO A 118 -16.12 -5.08 19.92
N VAL A 119 -17.17 -4.30 20.18
CA VAL A 119 -17.62 -3.23 19.29
C VAL A 119 -16.63 -2.07 19.36
N ASP A 120 -16.20 -1.67 20.55
CA ASP A 120 -15.20 -0.61 20.74
C ASP A 120 -13.84 -1.02 20.13
N ARG A 121 -13.44 -2.30 20.24
CA ARG A 121 -12.28 -2.84 19.50
C ARG A 121 -12.45 -2.67 18.00
N PHE A 122 -13.57 -3.13 17.45
CA PHE A 122 -13.83 -3.06 16.01
C PHE A 122 -13.85 -1.62 15.48
N VAL A 123 -14.52 -0.71 16.19
CA VAL A 123 -14.53 0.73 15.87
C VAL A 123 -13.11 1.29 15.87
N SER A 124 -12.27 0.88 16.81
CA SER A 124 -10.86 1.32 16.89
C SER A 124 -10.01 0.75 15.74
N VAL A 125 -10.26 -0.48 15.29
CA VAL A 125 -9.62 -1.04 14.08
C VAL A 125 -10.03 -0.24 12.84
N VAL A 126 -11.32 0.12 12.70
CA VAL A 126 -11.80 0.98 11.61
C VAL A 126 -11.16 2.36 11.66
N LYS A 127 -10.96 2.93 12.85
CA LYS A 127 -10.27 4.21 13.04
C LYS A 127 -8.82 4.15 12.59
N PHE A 128 -8.10 3.13 13.04
CA PHE A 128 -6.72 2.86 12.62
C PHE A 128 -6.64 2.67 11.10
N TYR A 129 -7.54 1.89 10.53
CA TYR A 129 -7.60 1.67 9.09
C TYR A 129 -7.80 2.97 8.31
N LEU A 130 -8.75 3.82 8.74
CA LEU A 130 -9.05 5.08 8.07
C LEU A 130 -7.95 6.14 8.24
N SER A 131 -7.21 6.12 9.34
CA SER A 131 -6.15 7.09 9.60
C SER A 131 -4.97 6.96 8.63
N GLY A 132 -4.77 5.81 7.98
CA GLY A 132 -3.69 5.59 7.01
C GLY A 132 -3.83 6.38 5.70
N TRP A 133 -5.04 6.78 5.30
CA TRP A 133 -5.31 7.26 3.94
C TRP A 133 -5.07 8.75 3.70
N HIS A 134 -5.01 9.57 4.75
CA HIS A 134 -5.04 11.04 4.64
C HIS A 134 -3.74 11.67 4.12
N ILE A 135 -2.60 11.03 4.34
CA ILE A 135 -1.30 11.60 4.00
C ILE A 135 -1.09 11.37 2.48
N ARG A 136 -0.67 12.32 1.62
CA ARG A 136 -0.46 12.07 0.16
C ARG A 136 0.73 12.84 -0.44
N PRO A 137 1.50 12.29 -1.39
CA PRO A 137 2.56 13.07 -2.02
C PRO A 137 1.97 14.33 -2.66
N PRO A 138 2.68 15.46 -2.66
CA PRO A 138 2.24 16.62 -3.42
C PRO A 138 2.19 16.27 -4.91
N GLY A 139 0.99 16.36 -5.49
CA GLY A 139 0.72 16.01 -6.88
C GLY A 139 0.46 14.52 -7.13
N VAL A 140 0.40 14.14 -8.41
CA VAL A 140 0.10 12.77 -8.83
C VAL A 140 1.40 12.05 -9.14
N LYS A 141 1.89 11.30 -8.14
CA LYS A 141 3.13 10.52 -8.23
C LYS A 141 2.88 9.03 -8.05
N LYS A 142 3.64 8.22 -8.77
CA LYS A 142 3.62 6.76 -8.70
C LYS A 142 4.91 6.23 -8.06
N PRO A 143 4.84 5.26 -7.14
CA PRO A 143 6.03 4.57 -6.64
C PRO A 143 6.77 3.80 -7.74
N LEU A 144 8.06 3.60 -7.51
CA LEU A 144 8.88 2.69 -8.29
C LEU A 144 8.27 1.28 -8.18
N ASN A 145 8.13 0.62 -9.32
CA ASN A 145 7.61 -0.75 -9.37
C ASN A 145 8.73 -1.69 -8.89
N PRO A 146 8.53 -2.45 -7.80
CA PRO A 146 9.61 -3.27 -7.27
C PRO A 146 10.02 -4.36 -8.28
N ILE A 147 11.32 -4.68 -8.30
CA ILE A 147 11.80 -5.83 -9.08
C ILE A 147 11.46 -7.14 -8.36
N LEU A 148 11.41 -8.24 -9.10
CA LEU A 148 11.18 -9.57 -8.52
C LEU A 148 12.26 -9.90 -7.45
N GLY A 149 11.83 -10.24 -6.24
CA GLY A 149 12.73 -10.53 -5.11
C GLY A 149 13.34 -9.30 -4.44
N GLU A 150 12.87 -8.09 -4.76
CA GLU A 150 13.20 -6.89 -3.98
C GLU A 150 12.72 -7.04 -2.54
N LEU A 151 13.50 -6.54 -1.57
CA LEU A 151 13.22 -6.60 -0.14
C LEU A 151 13.14 -5.21 0.48
N PHE A 152 12.31 -5.05 1.51
CA PHE A 152 12.32 -3.88 2.37
C PHE A 152 12.05 -4.27 3.82
N SER A 153 12.83 -3.71 4.75
CA SER A 153 12.64 -3.91 6.18
C SER A 153 12.79 -2.60 6.94
N CYS A 154 11.98 -2.42 7.97
CA CYS A 154 12.04 -1.25 8.84
C CYS A 154 11.45 -1.55 10.22
N TYR A 155 11.61 -0.61 11.15
CA TYR A 155 11.05 -0.71 12.49
C TYR A 155 10.57 0.63 13.02
N TRP A 156 9.67 0.62 14.01
CA TRP A 156 9.24 1.83 14.72
C TRP A 156 9.78 1.80 16.14
N ASN A 157 10.19 2.97 16.62
CA ASN A 157 10.38 3.19 18.05
C ASN A 157 9.03 3.58 18.64
N LEU A 158 8.55 2.75 19.56
CA LEU A 158 7.33 2.98 20.32
C LEU A 158 7.70 3.48 21.72
N GLU A 159 6.68 3.78 22.53
CA GLU A 159 6.87 4.18 23.93
C GLU A 159 7.54 3.05 24.75
N ASP A 160 8.21 3.44 25.84
CA ASP A 160 8.92 2.53 26.75
C ASP A 160 10.03 1.66 26.13
N GLY A 161 10.58 2.08 24.98
CA GLY A 161 11.63 1.31 24.29
C GLY A 161 11.11 0.05 23.60
N LYS A 162 9.79 -0.05 23.38
CA LYS A 162 9.17 -1.11 22.59
C LYS A 162 9.34 -0.82 21.10
N HIS A 163 9.20 -1.86 20.29
CA HIS A 163 9.35 -1.76 18.84
C HIS A 163 8.23 -2.48 18.10
N ALA A 164 7.97 -1.99 16.88
CA ALA A 164 7.26 -2.75 15.86
C ALA A 164 8.20 -3.00 14.68
N TYR A 165 8.05 -4.15 14.04
CA TYR A 165 8.96 -4.63 12.99
C TYR A 165 8.18 -4.87 11.71
N TYR A 166 8.80 -4.61 10.57
CA TYR A 166 8.21 -4.81 9.24
C TYR A 166 9.21 -5.43 8.28
N ILE A 167 8.71 -6.38 7.47
CA ILE A 167 9.42 -7.04 6.38
C ILE A 167 8.47 -7.09 5.18
N SER A 168 8.98 -6.82 3.97
CA SER A 168 8.25 -7.09 2.73
C SER A 168 9.16 -7.56 1.61
N GLU A 169 8.54 -8.28 0.68
CA GLU A 169 9.18 -8.84 -0.50
C GLU A 169 8.27 -8.71 -1.72
N GLN A 170 8.86 -8.42 -2.88
CA GLN A 170 8.17 -8.51 -4.16
C GLN A 170 8.07 -9.98 -4.61
N THR A 171 6.95 -10.63 -4.30
CA THR A 171 6.72 -12.05 -4.57
C THR A 171 6.39 -12.37 -6.02
N SER A 172 5.92 -11.39 -6.80
CA SER A 172 5.65 -11.53 -8.23
C SER A 172 5.82 -10.20 -8.99
N HIS A 173 6.29 -10.24 -10.24
CA HIS A 173 6.45 -9.05 -11.07
C HIS A 173 5.39 -8.94 -12.18
N HIS A 174 4.93 -10.08 -12.73
CA HIS A 174 3.90 -10.15 -13.76
C HIS A 174 2.87 -11.25 -13.42
N PRO A 175 1.72 -10.90 -12.82
CA PRO A 175 1.32 -9.57 -12.35
C PRO A 175 2.12 -9.10 -11.12
N PRO A 176 2.21 -7.79 -10.85
CA PRO A 176 2.94 -7.27 -9.70
C PRO A 176 2.21 -7.62 -8.40
N LYS A 177 2.89 -8.32 -7.49
CA LYS A 177 2.40 -8.65 -6.15
C LYS A 177 3.52 -8.50 -5.13
N SER A 178 3.19 -7.92 -3.99
CA SER A 178 4.10 -7.74 -2.87
C SER A 178 3.48 -8.35 -1.61
N SER A 179 4.26 -9.08 -0.83
CA SER A 179 3.81 -9.59 0.48
C SER A 179 4.53 -8.85 1.59
N TYR A 180 3.85 -8.64 2.70
CA TYR A 180 4.39 -7.92 3.84
C TYR A 180 3.93 -8.53 5.16
N PHE A 181 4.79 -8.37 6.16
CA PHE A 181 4.63 -8.80 7.52
C PHE A 181 4.92 -7.61 8.44
N TYR A 182 4.09 -7.44 9.46
CA TYR A 182 4.29 -6.47 10.54
C TYR A 182 3.93 -7.10 11.88
N MET A 183 4.71 -6.80 12.92
CA MET A 183 4.41 -7.28 14.27
C MET A 183 4.89 -6.31 15.34
N ALA A 184 4.07 -6.14 16.37
CA ALA A 184 4.40 -5.43 17.60
C ALA A 184 4.20 -6.39 18.79
N PRO A 185 5.21 -7.20 19.14
CA PRO A 185 5.08 -8.29 20.11
C PRO A 185 4.56 -7.85 21.48
N HIS A 186 5.09 -6.76 22.04
CA HIS A 186 4.65 -6.19 23.33
C HIS A 186 3.21 -5.69 23.34
N HIS A 187 2.59 -5.56 22.16
CA HIS A 187 1.21 -5.14 22.02
C HIS A 187 0.33 -6.27 21.45
N HIS A 188 0.81 -7.51 21.33
CA HIS A 188 0.00 -8.63 20.82
C HIS A 188 -0.61 -8.38 19.43
N ILE A 189 0.07 -7.61 18.58
CA ILE A 189 -0.42 -7.27 17.24
C ILE A 189 0.45 -7.96 16.19
N ARG A 190 -0.20 -8.63 15.25
CA ARG A 190 0.42 -9.16 14.03
C ARG A 190 -0.41 -8.76 12.81
N ILE A 191 0.26 -8.42 11.71
CA ILE A 191 -0.36 -8.15 10.42
C ILE A 191 0.39 -8.90 9.34
N ASP A 192 -0.33 -9.70 8.57
CA ASP A 192 0.15 -10.32 7.34
C ASP A 192 -0.69 -9.74 6.19
N GLY A 193 -0.05 -9.34 5.09
CA GLY A 193 -0.77 -8.73 3.99
C GLY A 193 -0.14 -8.92 2.63
N THR A 194 -0.95 -8.74 1.60
CA THR A 194 -0.53 -8.77 0.20
C THR A 194 -1.07 -7.55 -0.53
N LEU A 195 -0.22 -6.91 -1.32
CA LEU A 195 -0.59 -5.83 -2.22
C LEU A 195 -0.64 -6.37 -3.64
N LYS A 196 -1.80 -6.23 -4.30
CA LYS A 196 -2.03 -6.68 -5.68
C LYS A 196 -2.59 -5.53 -6.53
N PRO A 197 -1.74 -4.57 -6.96
CA PRO A 197 -2.19 -3.46 -7.79
C PRO A 197 -2.38 -3.90 -9.24
N ARG A 198 -3.57 -3.67 -9.80
CA ARG A 198 -3.84 -3.83 -11.24
C ARG A 198 -4.07 -2.47 -11.87
N SER A 199 -3.08 -2.00 -12.62
CA SER A 199 -3.12 -0.67 -13.24
C SER A 199 -3.91 -0.69 -14.55
N LYS A 200 -4.91 0.19 -14.70
CA LYS A 200 -5.74 0.33 -15.91
C LYS A 200 -5.75 1.76 -16.43
N PHE A 201 -5.69 1.90 -17.75
CA PHE A 201 -5.96 3.14 -18.45
C PHE A 201 -7.47 3.30 -18.69
N LEU A 202 -8.04 4.45 -18.36
CA LEU A 202 -9.49 4.73 -18.42
C LEU A 202 -9.82 5.96 -19.27
N GLY A 203 -8.94 6.34 -20.22
CA GLY A 203 -9.12 7.56 -21.03
C GLY A 203 -8.49 8.78 -20.35
N ASN A 204 -9.28 9.75 -19.90
CA ASN A 204 -8.73 10.89 -19.13
C ASN A 204 -8.44 10.55 -17.65
N SER A 205 -8.29 9.26 -17.34
CA SER A 205 -7.93 8.78 -16.02
C SER A 205 -7.09 7.52 -16.12
N ALA A 206 -6.27 7.27 -15.11
CA ALA A 206 -5.66 5.97 -14.85
C ALA A 206 -6.11 5.50 -13.47
N ALA A 207 -6.26 4.20 -13.29
CA ALA A 207 -6.62 3.60 -12.01
C ALA A 207 -5.61 2.54 -11.60
N SER A 208 -5.37 2.40 -10.30
CA SER A 208 -4.80 1.20 -9.70
C SER A 208 -5.91 0.52 -8.92
N LEU A 209 -6.41 -0.59 -9.47
CA LEU A 209 -7.38 -1.44 -8.80
C LEU A 209 -6.65 -2.25 -7.75
N MET A 210 -7.07 -2.15 -6.49
CA MET A 210 -6.37 -2.73 -5.35
C MET A 210 -7.04 -4.06 -4.97
N GLU A 211 -6.47 -5.17 -5.42
CA GLU A 211 -6.99 -6.52 -5.18
C GLU A 211 -6.28 -7.21 -4.01
N GLY A 212 -5.59 -6.42 -3.19
CA GLY A 212 -4.86 -6.88 -2.01
C GLY A 212 -5.78 -7.16 -0.83
N VAL A 213 -5.21 -7.76 0.21
CA VAL A 213 -5.88 -7.99 1.49
C VAL A 213 -4.85 -8.01 2.61
N ALA A 214 -5.25 -7.53 3.79
CA ALA A 214 -4.49 -7.64 5.02
C ALA A 214 -5.28 -8.38 6.09
N PHE A 215 -4.58 -9.14 6.92
CA PHE A 215 -5.10 -9.79 8.11
C PHE A 215 -4.41 -9.17 9.33
N LEU A 216 -5.15 -8.37 10.10
CA LEU A 216 -4.74 -7.89 11.42
C LEU A 216 -5.21 -8.92 12.46
N SER A 217 -4.29 -9.41 13.28
CA SER A 217 -4.57 -10.37 14.35
C SER A 217 -4.24 -9.74 15.70
N LEU A 218 -5.20 -9.78 16.64
CA LEU A 218 -4.98 -9.47 18.05
C LEU A 218 -4.72 -10.79 18.79
N LEU A 219 -3.44 -11.06 19.07
CA LEU A 219 -2.94 -12.36 19.51
C LEU A 219 -3.35 -12.74 20.94
N ASN A 220 -3.82 -11.77 21.73
CA ASN A 220 -4.32 -11.97 23.09
C ASN A 220 -5.86 -12.05 23.17
N ARG A 221 -6.56 -12.02 22.02
CA ARG A 221 -8.02 -12.08 21.92
C ARG A 221 -8.41 -13.23 20.98
N GLY A 222 -9.71 -13.45 20.83
CA GLY A 222 -10.26 -14.46 19.92
C GLY A 222 -10.48 -15.81 20.60
N ALA A 223 -11.37 -16.60 20.02
CA ALA A 223 -11.75 -17.93 20.50
C ALA A 223 -10.65 -18.97 20.30
N ASP A 224 -9.82 -18.81 19.26
CA ASP A 224 -8.67 -19.66 18.96
C ASP A 224 -7.36 -18.91 19.27
N PRO A 225 -6.66 -19.24 20.37
CA PRO A 225 -5.40 -18.59 20.76
C PRO A 225 -4.27 -18.74 19.73
N SER A 226 -4.32 -19.75 18.87
CA SER A 226 -3.31 -19.94 17.82
C SER A 226 -3.48 -18.95 16.66
N ARG A 227 -4.68 -18.38 16.53
CA ARG A 227 -5.08 -17.48 15.45
C ARG A 227 -5.20 -16.03 15.89
N GLY A 228 -5.62 -15.81 17.14
CA GLY A 228 -6.05 -14.51 17.63
C GLY A 228 -7.39 -14.06 17.04
N GLU A 229 -7.91 -12.93 17.52
CA GLU A 229 -9.07 -12.25 16.91
C GLU A 229 -8.63 -11.61 15.59
N GLN A 230 -9.19 -12.04 14.46
CA GLN A 230 -8.74 -11.64 13.13
C GLN A 230 -9.69 -10.64 12.45
N TYR A 231 -9.08 -9.61 11.86
CA TYR A 231 -9.72 -8.59 11.05
C TYR A 231 -9.17 -8.65 9.62
N ILE A 232 -10.07 -8.68 8.66
CA ILE A 232 -9.80 -8.71 7.22
C ILE A 232 -9.99 -7.29 6.70
N LEU A 233 -8.95 -6.74 6.08
CA LEU A 233 -8.95 -5.36 5.56
C LEU A 233 -8.66 -5.38 4.05
N THR A 234 -9.58 -4.86 3.24
CA THR A 234 -9.32 -4.57 1.82
C THR A 234 -8.85 -3.13 1.65
N GLN A 235 -8.51 -2.70 0.43
CA GLN A 235 -8.09 -1.33 0.14
C GLN A 235 -9.01 -0.66 -0.89
N PRO A 236 -9.24 0.66 -0.82
CA PRO A 236 -9.89 1.41 -1.88
C PRO A 236 -9.03 1.43 -3.14
N ASN A 237 -9.69 1.66 -4.28
CA ASN A 237 -9.01 1.87 -5.54
C ASN A 237 -8.43 3.29 -5.61
N MET A 238 -7.39 3.45 -6.41
CA MET A 238 -6.70 4.74 -6.58
C MET A 238 -6.87 5.24 -7.99
N TYR A 239 -7.20 6.53 -8.13
CA TYR A 239 -7.45 7.17 -9.41
C TYR A 239 -6.55 8.37 -9.61
N ALA A 240 -5.86 8.42 -10.75
CA ALA A 240 -5.23 9.60 -11.30
C ALA A 240 -6.18 10.20 -12.35
N ARG A 241 -6.78 11.35 -12.04
CA ARG A 241 -7.68 12.10 -12.93
C ARG A 241 -6.91 13.14 -13.72
N GLY A 242 -7.41 13.50 -14.90
CA GLY A 242 -6.88 14.63 -15.68
C GLY A 242 -5.51 14.37 -16.29
N ILE A 243 -5.19 13.10 -16.59
CA ILE A 243 -3.88 12.69 -17.15
C ILE A 243 -3.67 13.15 -18.60
N LEU A 244 -4.74 13.51 -19.32
CA LEU A 244 -4.69 14.05 -20.69
C LEU A 244 -5.14 15.51 -20.74
N PHE A 245 -6.24 15.82 -20.05
CA PHE A 245 -6.87 17.13 -20.09
C PHE A 245 -7.24 17.60 -18.69
N GLY A 246 -6.86 18.84 -18.37
CA GLY A 246 -7.09 19.46 -17.07
C GLY A 246 -5.89 19.34 -16.13
N LYS A 247 -6.11 19.64 -14.85
CA LYS A 247 -5.07 19.46 -13.82
C LYS A 247 -5.12 18.03 -13.30
N MET A 248 -3.95 17.42 -13.09
CA MET A 248 -3.89 16.08 -12.53
C MET A 248 -4.33 16.10 -11.06
N LYS A 249 -5.19 15.15 -10.68
CA LYS A 249 -5.66 14.97 -9.30
C LYS A 249 -5.63 13.50 -8.90
N TYR A 250 -5.30 13.26 -7.63
CA TYR A 250 -5.37 11.94 -7.00
C TYR A 250 -6.68 11.80 -6.24
N GLU A 251 -7.38 10.68 -6.44
CA GLU A 251 -8.59 10.33 -5.70
C GLU A 251 -8.51 8.88 -5.19
N LEU A 252 -9.05 8.64 -3.99
CA LEU A 252 -9.44 7.31 -3.56
C LEU A 252 -10.89 7.08 -3.95
N GLY A 253 -11.21 5.86 -4.38
CA GLY A 253 -12.53 5.52 -4.87
C GLY A 253 -12.97 4.12 -4.47
N ASP A 254 -14.27 3.91 -4.67
CA ASP A 254 -14.97 2.63 -4.50
C ASP A 254 -15.01 2.15 -3.04
N HIS A 255 -15.43 0.91 -2.86
CA HIS A 255 -15.65 0.33 -1.55
C HIS A 255 -14.39 -0.30 -0.97
N SER A 256 -14.24 -0.11 0.34
CA SER A 256 -13.29 -0.84 1.16
C SER A 256 -14.02 -1.47 2.33
N ILE A 257 -13.58 -2.67 2.71
CA ILE A 257 -14.21 -3.48 3.74
C ILE A 257 -13.22 -3.72 4.88
N VAL A 258 -13.69 -3.50 6.11
CA VAL A 258 -13.05 -4.03 7.32
C VAL A 258 -14.03 -5.02 7.92
N ARG A 259 -13.61 -6.26 8.16
CA ARG A 259 -14.51 -7.34 8.61
C ARG A 259 -13.86 -8.17 9.69
N CYS A 260 -14.63 -8.52 10.71
CA CYS A 260 -14.24 -9.48 11.74
C CYS A 260 -15.34 -10.54 11.84
N PRO A 261 -15.18 -11.70 11.17
CA PRO A 261 -16.21 -12.74 11.14
C PRO A 261 -16.57 -13.27 12.53
N GLU A 262 -15.58 -13.42 13.41
CA GLU A 262 -15.80 -13.92 14.79
C GLU A 262 -16.71 -13.00 15.60
N LEU A 263 -16.60 -11.69 15.41
CA LEU A 263 -17.43 -10.70 16.10
C LEU A 263 -18.76 -10.43 15.40
N ASP A 264 -19.01 -11.05 14.24
CA ASP A 264 -20.14 -10.73 13.36
C ASP A 264 -20.19 -9.22 12.99
N LEU A 265 -19.03 -8.57 12.84
CA LEU A 265 -18.94 -7.13 12.57
C LEU A 265 -18.29 -6.83 11.21
N THR A 266 -18.90 -5.92 10.46
CA THR A 266 -18.37 -5.43 9.19
C THR A 266 -18.54 -3.92 9.07
N ALA A 267 -17.51 -3.24 8.59
CA ALA A 267 -17.55 -1.88 8.09
C ALA A 267 -17.45 -1.89 6.56
N ASP A 268 -18.45 -1.32 5.91
CA ASP A 268 -18.44 -1.08 4.47
C ASP A 268 -18.28 0.43 4.25
N ILE A 269 -17.16 0.83 3.63
CA ILE A 269 -16.71 2.21 3.52
C ILE A 269 -16.56 2.56 2.04
N GLU A 270 -17.42 3.44 1.55
CA GLU A 270 -17.34 4.07 0.24
C GLU A 270 -16.39 5.27 0.29
N PHE A 271 -15.31 5.20 -0.50
CA PHE A 271 -14.50 6.35 -0.84
C PHE A 271 -15.11 7.03 -2.06
N LYS A 272 -15.64 8.23 -1.87
CA LYS A 272 -16.41 8.94 -2.88
C LYS A 272 -15.48 9.61 -3.88
N VAL A 273 -15.60 9.19 -5.14
CA VAL A 273 -15.03 9.91 -6.29
C VAL A 273 -15.93 11.06 -6.68
N LYS A 274 -15.37 12.18 -7.13
CA LYS A 274 -16.19 13.31 -7.56
C LYS A 274 -16.95 12.97 -8.86
N GLY A 275 -18.28 13.07 -8.80
CA GLY A 275 -19.15 12.93 -9.97
C GLY A 275 -19.13 14.17 -10.89
N TRP A 276 -19.56 13.99 -12.15
CA TRP A 276 -19.59 15.05 -13.16
C TRP A 276 -20.61 16.18 -12.85
N VAL A 277 -21.66 15.90 -12.08
CA VAL A 277 -22.78 16.82 -11.81
C VAL A 277 -22.63 17.57 -10.47
N GLY A 278 -21.59 17.27 -9.69
CA GLY A 278 -21.36 17.84 -8.36
C GLY A 278 -20.74 16.82 -7.39
N GLY A 279 -20.37 17.27 -6.20
CA GLY A 279 -19.80 16.43 -5.15
C GLY A 279 -18.52 17.00 -4.52
N THR A 280 -18.22 16.51 -3.32
CA THR A 280 -17.05 16.90 -2.52
C THR A 280 -15.91 15.93 -2.78
N TYR A 281 -14.71 16.47 -3.02
CA TYR A 281 -13.51 15.64 -3.13
C TYR A 281 -13.21 14.97 -1.78
N ASN A 282 -12.61 13.79 -1.84
CA ASN A 282 -12.11 13.05 -0.68
C ASN A 282 -13.19 12.65 0.34
N GLY A 283 -14.46 12.63 -0.07
CA GLY A 283 -15.55 12.22 0.82
C GLY A 283 -15.49 10.74 1.16
N ILE A 284 -15.94 10.39 2.36
CA ILE A 284 -16.28 9.03 2.73
C ILE A 284 -17.74 8.91 3.14
N GLY A 285 -18.32 7.74 2.93
CA GLY A 285 -19.57 7.33 3.54
C GLY A 285 -19.47 5.86 3.91
N GLY A 286 -20.09 5.43 5.00
CA GLY A 286 -20.05 4.03 5.35
C GLY A 286 -20.83 3.72 6.61
N VAL A 287 -20.93 2.44 6.93
CA VAL A 287 -21.59 1.96 8.14
C VAL A 287 -20.78 0.86 8.79
N ILE A 288 -20.80 0.82 10.11
CA ILE A 288 -20.42 -0.35 10.91
C ILE A 288 -21.71 -1.07 11.28
N LYS A 289 -21.81 -2.35 10.93
CA LYS A 289 -23.02 -3.15 11.10
C LYS A 289 -22.70 -4.57 11.55
N LYS A 290 -23.71 -5.23 12.13
CA LYS A 290 -23.69 -6.69 12.25
C LYS A 290 -23.88 -7.33 10.89
N GLU A 291 -23.03 -8.29 10.54
CA GLU A 291 -23.06 -8.90 9.22
C GLU A 291 -24.28 -9.81 9.06
N SER A 292 -24.58 -10.63 10.07
CA SER A 292 -25.68 -11.60 10.03
C SER A 292 -27.07 -10.96 10.00
N THR A 293 -27.27 -9.84 10.70
CA THR A 293 -28.58 -9.18 10.83
C THR A 293 -28.73 -7.95 9.96
N GLY A 294 -27.62 -7.36 9.50
CA GLY A 294 -27.61 -6.06 8.82
C GLY A 294 -27.89 -4.87 9.76
N GLU A 295 -27.96 -5.09 11.07
CA GLU A 295 -28.19 -4.04 12.08
C GLU A 295 -27.04 -3.02 12.05
N VAL A 296 -27.34 -1.77 11.70
CA VAL A 296 -26.36 -0.69 11.67
C VAL A 296 -26.12 -0.16 13.08
N LEU A 297 -24.86 -0.17 13.51
CA LEU A 297 -24.42 0.32 14.81
C LEU A 297 -23.89 1.75 14.71
N PHE A 298 -23.13 2.06 13.66
CA PHE A 298 -22.55 3.38 13.45
C PHE A 298 -22.59 3.81 11.99
N GLU A 299 -22.72 5.12 11.77
CA GLU A 299 -22.56 5.78 10.47
C GLU A 299 -21.21 6.52 10.43
N LEU A 300 -20.46 6.35 9.34
CA LEU A 300 -19.19 7.00 9.06
C LEU A 300 -19.37 8.08 8.00
N SER A 301 -18.77 9.25 8.21
CA SER A 301 -18.85 10.38 7.29
C SER A 301 -17.63 11.29 7.37
N GLY A 302 -17.54 12.27 6.46
CA GLY A 302 -16.48 13.29 6.47
C GLY A 302 -15.55 13.13 5.28
N LEU A 303 -14.31 13.58 5.45
CA LEU A 303 -13.30 13.60 4.41
C LEU A 303 -12.08 12.79 4.86
N TRP A 304 -11.66 11.80 4.07
CA TRP A 304 -10.50 10.97 4.44
C TRP A 304 -9.19 11.78 4.50
N SER A 305 -9.15 12.97 3.89
CA SER A 305 -7.99 13.85 3.92
C SER A 305 -8.06 14.98 4.96
N ASP A 306 -9.13 15.06 5.75
CA ASP A 306 -9.38 16.15 6.68
C ASP A 306 -10.03 15.61 7.97
N GLU A 307 -11.30 15.96 8.24
CA GLU A 307 -12.03 15.48 9.40
C GLU A 307 -13.02 14.37 9.04
N MET A 308 -12.94 13.26 9.76
CA MET A 308 -13.87 12.14 9.71
C MET A 308 -14.67 12.07 11.00
N PHE A 309 -15.91 11.60 10.89
CA PHE A 309 -16.88 11.60 11.97
C PHE A 309 -17.61 10.28 12.04
N ILE A 310 -18.00 9.91 13.26
CA ILE A 310 -18.80 8.72 13.56
C ILE A 310 -20.07 9.15 14.29
N LYS A 311 -21.18 8.47 14.01
CA LYS A 311 -22.46 8.71 14.67
C LYS A 311 -23.05 7.36 15.09
N ASP A 312 -23.45 7.26 16.35
CA ASP A 312 -24.17 6.10 16.89
C ASP A 312 -25.59 6.04 16.27
N ALA A 313 -25.88 4.94 15.58
CA ALA A 313 -27.15 4.72 14.88
C ALA A 313 -28.19 3.97 15.74
N THR A 314 -27.78 3.43 16.89
CA THR A 314 -28.67 2.69 17.79
C THR A 314 -29.60 3.61 18.60
N VAL A 315 -29.30 4.91 18.60
CA VAL A 315 -30.06 5.93 19.33
C VAL A 315 -31.01 6.65 18.36
N SER A 316 -32.32 6.37 18.49
CA SER A 316 -33.38 7.12 17.80
C SER A 316 -33.33 8.60 18.20
N THR A 317 -33.32 9.52 17.23
CA THR A 317 -33.37 10.98 17.42
C THR A 317 -34.73 11.51 17.95
N SER A 318 -35.59 10.64 18.48
CA SER A 318 -36.81 11.06 19.16
C SER A 318 -36.46 11.69 20.51
N PRO A 319 -36.93 12.92 20.83
CA PRO A 319 -36.67 13.54 22.12
C PRO A 319 -37.17 12.63 23.25
N PRO A 320 -36.41 12.48 24.36
CA PRO A 320 -36.85 11.65 25.46
C PRO A 320 -38.17 12.21 26.04
N PRO A 321 -39.15 11.36 26.40
CA PRO A 321 -40.30 11.82 27.16
C PRO A 321 -39.80 12.43 28.48
N LEU A 322 -40.26 13.65 28.77
CA LEU A 322 -39.94 14.39 29.99
C LEU A 322 -40.20 13.52 31.22
N SER A 323 -39.15 12.94 31.78
CA SER A 323 -39.19 12.23 33.05
C SER A 323 -38.22 12.92 34.01
N PHE A 324 -38.80 13.60 35.00
CA PHE A 324 -38.11 14.14 36.16
C PHE A 324 -38.28 13.15 37.31
N PRO A 325 -37.26 12.92 38.18
CA PRO A 325 -35.97 13.59 38.30
C PRO A 325 -34.78 12.79 37.71
N PRO A 326 -33.60 13.41 37.48
CA PRO A 326 -32.44 12.71 36.90
C PRO A 326 -31.75 11.80 37.93
N PRO A 327 -31.35 10.57 37.56
CA PRO A 327 -30.46 9.76 38.39
C PRO A 327 -29.01 10.27 38.27
N LEU A 328 -28.36 10.42 39.42
CA LEU A 328 -26.91 10.65 39.53
C LEU A 328 -26.19 9.28 39.51
N LEU A 329 -25.64 8.86 38.37
CA LEU A 329 -24.47 7.98 38.31
C LEU A 329 -23.88 7.88 36.89
N LEU A 330 -22.57 7.65 36.86
CA LEU A 330 -21.60 7.71 35.76
C LEU A 330 -21.97 7.00 34.43
N THR A 331 -21.26 7.44 33.38
CA THR A 331 -21.13 6.92 31.99
C THR A 331 -22.32 7.11 31.06
N GLN A 332 -22.63 8.36 30.75
CA GLN A 332 -23.55 8.71 29.66
C GLN A 332 -22.71 8.96 28.39
N ARG A 333 -22.66 7.99 27.46
CA ARG A 333 -22.29 8.27 26.06
C ARG A 333 -23.17 9.44 25.62
N GLN A 334 -22.62 10.49 25.01
CA GLN A 334 -23.43 11.61 24.52
C GLN A 334 -24.15 11.17 23.23
N THR A 335 -25.25 10.47 23.48
CA THR A 335 -26.06 9.68 22.55
C THR A 335 -26.64 10.52 21.41
N GLY A 336 -26.41 10.10 20.16
CA GLY A 336 -26.99 10.67 18.93
C GLY A 336 -26.21 11.82 18.29
N HIS A 337 -25.15 12.32 18.93
CA HIS A 337 -24.32 13.39 18.37
C HIS A 337 -23.25 12.83 17.41
N ARG A 338 -23.03 13.54 16.31
CA ARG A 338 -21.91 13.31 15.39
C ARG A 338 -20.61 13.65 16.11
N GLU A 339 -19.77 12.66 16.35
CA GLU A 339 -18.50 12.80 17.08
C GLU A 339 -17.31 12.83 16.13
N MET A 340 -16.25 13.55 16.51
CA MET A 340 -14.99 13.58 15.76
C MET A 340 -14.32 12.21 15.85
N PHE A 341 -14.23 11.52 14.72
CA PHE A 341 -13.63 10.19 14.64
C PHE A 341 -12.12 10.27 14.44
N PHE A 342 -11.68 11.06 13.46
CA PHE A 342 -10.27 11.28 13.15
C PHE A 342 -10.06 12.66 12.54
N ASN A 343 -8.96 13.32 12.89
CA ASN A 343 -8.60 14.63 12.36
C ASN A 343 -7.19 14.56 11.76
N ALA A 344 -7.13 14.53 10.43
CA ALA A 344 -5.89 14.47 9.66
C ALA A 344 -4.96 15.66 9.97
N ASN A 345 -5.52 16.86 10.13
CA ASN A 345 -4.74 18.09 10.33
C ASN A 345 -4.03 18.17 11.69
N ARG A 346 -4.53 17.43 12.69
CA ARG A 346 -3.96 17.41 14.05
C ARG A 346 -3.12 16.17 14.34
N SER A 347 -3.16 15.20 13.45
CA SER A 347 -2.44 13.95 13.62
C SER A 347 -0.95 14.11 13.30
N LYS A 348 -0.08 13.47 14.08
CA LYS A 348 1.37 13.45 13.85
C LYS A 348 1.79 12.02 13.53
N PRO A 349 2.22 11.72 12.30
CA PRO A 349 2.61 10.37 11.94
C PRO A 349 3.94 9.98 12.60
N ASN A 350 4.04 8.73 13.06
CA ASN A 350 5.28 8.10 13.49
C ASN A 350 5.99 7.45 12.28
N ASN A 351 7.23 7.84 12.06
CA ASN A 351 8.02 7.39 10.91
C ASN A 351 8.79 6.11 11.26
N PRO A 352 8.83 5.09 10.38
CA PRO A 352 9.74 3.99 10.58
C PRO A 352 11.18 4.44 10.41
N ARG A 353 12.06 3.75 11.13
CA ARG A 353 13.51 3.76 10.97
C ARG A 353 13.90 2.63 10.03
N VAL A 354 14.90 2.93 9.19
CA VAL A 354 15.49 1.99 8.24
C VAL A 354 16.98 2.00 8.48
N ARG A 355 17.62 0.84 8.34
CA ARG A 355 19.07 0.69 8.50
C ARG A 355 19.82 1.58 7.50
N PRO A 356 21.03 2.07 7.85
CA PRO A 356 21.90 2.80 6.93
C PRO A 356 22.14 2.07 5.59
N LEU A 357 22.30 2.83 4.49
CA LEU A 357 22.45 2.26 3.14
C LEU A 357 23.66 1.33 2.98
N ASP A 358 24.71 1.53 3.76
CA ASP A 358 25.92 0.71 3.79
C ASP A 358 25.72 -0.64 4.50
N GLU A 359 24.71 -0.75 5.36
CA GLU A 359 24.29 -2.00 6.01
C GLU A 359 23.24 -2.79 5.19
N GLN A 360 22.71 -2.19 4.13
CA GLN A 360 21.69 -2.80 3.27
C GLN A 360 22.33 -3.69 2.19
N ALA A 361 21.67 -4.81 1.87
CA ALA A 361 21.98 -5.65 0.72
C ALA A 361 21.57 -4.99 -0.61
N ASP A 362 22.16 -5.44 -1.72
CA ASP A 362 21.91 -4.84 -3.04
C ASP A 362 20.48 -5.04 -3.56
N VAL A 363 19.73 -5.97 -2.96
CA VAL A 363 18.31 -6.23 -3.25
C VAL A 363 17.36 -5.42 -2.38
N GLU A 364 17.86 -4.67 -1.38
CA GLU A 364 17.02 -3.85 -0.51
C GLU A 364 16.62 -2.55 -1.20
N SER A 365 15.32 -2.20 -1.11
CA SER A 365 14.69 -1.12 -1.89
C SER A 365 15.47 0.19 -1.91
N GLN A 366 15.95 0.67 -0.76
CA GLN A 366 16.58 1.99 -0.70
C GLN A 366 17.96 1.99 -1.34
N LYS A 367 18.75 0.94 -1.13
CA LYS A 367 20.07 0.80 -1.78
C LYS A 367 19.92 0.53 -3.27
N LEU A 368 19.06 -0.41 -3.65
CA LEU A 368 18.77 -0.78 -5.03
C LEU A 368 18.37 0.45 -5.87
N TRP A 369 17.43 1.25 -5.36
CA TRP A 369 16.89 2.41 -6.07
C TRP A 369 17.60 3.72 -5.75
N SER A 370 18.69 3.71 -4.97
CA SER A 370 19.35 4.93 -4.47
C SER A 370 19.69 5.95 -5.57
N GLN A 371 20.28 5.50 -6.67
CA GLN A 371 20.64 6.36 -7.81
C GLN A 371 19.41 6.96 -8.49
N THR A 372 18.42 6.13 -8.83
CA THR A 372 17.15 6.58 -9.42
C THR A 372 16.43 7.57 -8.49
N ALA A 373 16.37 7.25 -7.20
CA ALA A 373 15.71 8.06 -6.19
C ALA A 373 16.39 9.43 -6.02
N ASN A 374 17.72 9.48 -5.99
CA ASN A 374 18.48 10.74 -5.94
C ASN A 374 18.23 11.58 -7.20
N ALA A 375 18.32 10.98 -8.38
CA ALA A 375 18.07 11.68 -9.64
C ALA A 375 16.63 12.23 -9.75
N VAL A 376 15.64 11.48 -9.26
CA VAL A 376 14.24 11.96 -9.17
C VAL A 376 14.11 13.16 -8.22
N ARG A 377 14.78 13.14 -7.05
CA ARG A 377 14.78 14.27 -6.10
C ARG A 377 15.42 15.51 -6.70
N GLU A 378 16.52 15.34 -7.43
CA GLU A 378 17.24 16.42 -8.12
C GLU A 378 16.55 16.89 -9.41
N ARG A 379 15.41 16.27 -9.78
CA ARG A 379 14.70 16.50 -11.05
C ARG A 379 15.57 16.27 -12.29
N ASN A 380 16.60 15.43 -12.17
CA ASN A 380 17.42 14.98 -13.28
C ASN A 380 16.75 13.78 -13.97
N HIS A 381 15.79 14.06 -14.84
CA HIS A 381 14.97 13.03 -15.49
C HIS A 381 15.76 12.12 -16.45
N VAL A 382 16.85 12.62 -17.03
CA VAL A 382 17.74 11.81 -17.90
C VAL A 382 18.44 10.76 -17.05
N LEU A 383 19.15 11.19 -16.00
CA LEU A 383 19.84 10.26 -15.10
C LEU A 383 18.87 9.29 -14.40
N ALA A 384 17.70 9.78 -14.00
CA ALA A 384 16.68 8.92 -13.39
C ALA A 384 16.20 7.83 -14.35
N THR A 385 16.06 8.16 -15.64
CA THR A 385 15.64 7.19 -16.67
C THR A 385 16.75 6.18 -16.91
N ASP A 386 17.98 6.63 -17.12
CA ASP A 386 19.13 5.74 -17.37
C ASP A 386 19.36 4.77 -16.20
N ALA A 387 19.36 5.28 -14.96
CA ALA A 387 19.54 4.44 -13.76
C ALA A 387 18.39 3.43 -13.58
N LYS A 388 17.15 3.87 -13.82
CA LYS A 388 15.97 2.99 -13.75
C LYS A 388 16.04 1.89 -14.81
N THR A 389 16.35 2.25 -16.06
CA THR A 389 16.47 1.31 -17.17
C THR A 389 17.54 0.27 -16.90
N ALA A 390 18.71 0.66 -16.37
CA ALA A 390 19.78 -0.27 -16.03
C ALA A 390 19.34 -1.35 -15.01
N ILE A 391 18.51 -0.99 -14.02
CA ILE A 391 17.95 -1.94 -13.05
C ILE A 391 16.93 -2.86 -13.72
N GLU A 392 16.03 -2.32 -14.54
CA GLU A 392 14.99 -3.08 -15.24
C GLU A 392 15.59 -4.06 -16.26
N ASP A 393 16.61 -3.66 -17.00
CA ASP A 393 17.34 -4.52 -17.94
C ASP A 393 18.02 -5.69 -17.25
N ARG A 394 18.71 -5.42 -16.13
CA ARG A 394 19.32 -6.49 -15.33
C ARG A 394 18.26 -7.48 -14.81
N GLN A 395 17.05 -7.01 -14.50
CA GLN A 395 15.95 -7.91 -14.15
C GLN A 395 15.52 -8.74 -15.38
N ARG A 396 15.33 -8.11 -16.54
CA ARG A 396 14.96 -8.83 -17.78
C ARG A 396 15.96 -9.95 -18.10
N GLU A 397 17.26 -9.68 -17.97
CA GLU A 397 18.33 -10.66 -18.14
C GLU A 397 18.24 -11.81 -17.13
N LYS A 398 18.07 -11.50 -15.83
CA LYS A 398 17.90 -12.54 -14.79
C LYS A 398 16.66 -13.40 -15.03
N ALA A 399 15.57 -12.81 -15.50
CA ALA A 399 14.35 -13.53 -15.83
C ALA A 399 14.51 -14.43 -17.05
N ALA A 400 15.17 -13.94 -18.11
CA ALA A 400 15.48 -14.73 -19.29
C ALA A 400 16.40 -15.92 -18.94
N LYS A 401 17.41 -15.70 -18.10
CA LYS A 401 18.29 -16.77 -17.62
C LYS A 401 17.52 -17.83 -16.82
N ARG A 402 16.69 -17.44 -15.85
CA ARG A 402 15.84 -18.38 -15.09
C ARG A 402 14.95 -19.22 -16.02
N ALA A 403 14.34 -18.60 -17.03
CA ALA A 403 13.51 -19.30 -18.00
C ALA A 403 14.32 -20.27 -18.88
N GLN A 404 15.53 -19.87 -19.31
CA GLN A 404 16.44 -20.73 -20.06
C GLN A 404 16.87 -21.97 -19.24
N ASP A 405 17.12 -21.77 -17.95
CA ASP A 405 17.55 -22.82 -17.02
C ASP A 405 16.37 -23.68 -16.51
N GLY A 406 15.12 -23.34 -16.87
CA GLY A 406 13.92 -24.03 -16.41
C GLY A 406 13.66 -23.89 -14.91
N LEU A 407 14.16 -22.81 -14.30
CA LEU A 407 14.07 -22.56 -12.86
C LEU A 407 12.84 -21.73 -12.54
N ASP A 408 12.00 -22.24 -11.65
CA ASP A 408 10.88 -21.51 -11.07
C ASP A 408 11.36 -20.47 -10.05
N TRP A 409 10.68 -19.32 -10.03
CA TRP A 409 10.92 -18.31 -8.99
C TRP A 409 10.17 -18.65 -7.70
N HIS A 410 10.88 -18.58 -6.57
CA HIS A 410 10.28 -18.59 -5.24
C HIS A 410 10.74 -17.35 -4.45
N PRO A 411 9.87 -16.72 -3.64
CA PRO A 411 10.29 -15.71 -2.67
C PRO A 411 11.28 -16.30 -1.65
N SER A 412 12.08 -15.41 -1.06
CA SER A 412 13.15 -15.75 -0.13
C SER A 412 12.71 -15.72 1.33
N LEU A 413 11.76 -14.84 1.71
CA LEU A 413 11.31 -14.66 3.09
C LEU A 413 9.86 -15.11 3.31
N PHE A 414 9.13 -15.41 2.23
CA PHE A 414 7.72 -15.77 2.28
C PHE A 414 7.47 -17.15 1.65
N ARG A 415 6.68 -17.98 2.33
CA ARG A 415 6.22 -19.28 1.82
C ARG A 415 4.78 -19.20 1.34
N LYS A 416 4.36 -20.16 0.52
CA LYS A 416 2.95 -20.30 0.15
C LYS A 416 2.10 -20.55 1.40
N VAL A 417 0.94 -19.91 1.44
CA VAL A 417 -0.07 -20.17 2.48
C VAL A 417 -0.54 -21.62 2.39
N GLN A 418 -0.64 -22.28 3.54
CA GLN A 418 -1.16 -23.64 3.62
C GLN A 418 -2.56 -23.61 4.26
N ALA A 419 -3.59 -23.45 3.43
CA ALA A 419 -4.98 -23.36 3.86
C ALA A 419 -5.58 -24.75 4.20
N THR A 420 -4.99 -25.45 5.17
CA THR A 420 -5.55 -26.72 5.68
C THR A 420 -6.81 -26.45 6.51
N ALA A 421 -7.86 -27.25 6.33
CA ALA A 421 -9.11 -27.12 7.10
C ALA A 421 -8.84 -27.22 8.61
N GLY A 422 -9.30 -26.23 9.38
CA GLY A 422 -9.06 -26.12 10.83
C GLY A 422 -7.65 -25.64 11.22
N GLY A 423 -6.78 -25.34 10.25
CA GLY A 423 -5.46 -24.78 10.50
C GLY A 423 -5.48 -23.26 10.75
N PRO A 424 -4.40 -22.68 11.29
CA PRO A 424 -4.33 -21.27 11.65
C PRO A 424 -4.42 -20.31 10.44
N GLU A 425 -4.25 -20.84 9.23
CA GLU A 425 -4.22 -20.11 7.96
C GLU A 425 -5.41 -20.42 7.04
N GLN A 426 -6.42 -21.16 7.52
CA GLN A 426 -7.56 -21.59 6.69
C GLN A 426 -8.21 -20.45 5.89
N ASP A 427 -8.39 -19.29 6.52
CA ASP A 427 -9.06 -18.14 5.91
C ASP A 427 -8.08 -17.17 5.21
N LYS A 428 -6.79 -17.51 5.17
CA LYS A 428 -5.70 -16.64 4.68
C LYS A 428 -5.24 -16.95 3.26
N GLU A 429 -5.92 -17.83 2.54
CA GLU A 429 -5.55 -18.22 1.15
C GLU A 429 -5.39 -17.01 0.23
N ALA A 430 -6.20 -15.96 0.43
CA ALA A 430 -6.14 -14.72 -0.34
C ALA A 430 -4.78 -13.99 -0.24
N LEU A 431 -3.97 -14.23 0.80
CA LEU A 431 -2.61 -13.70 0.92
C LEU A 431 -1.64 -14.30 -0.10
N GLU A 432 -1.88 -15.53 -0.56
CA GLU A 432 -0.99 -16.39 -1.37
C GLU A 432 0.34 -16.75 -0.69
N TRP A 433 1.02 -15.76 -0.13
CA TRP A 433 2.31 -15.88 0.55
C TRP A 433 2.26 -15.27 1.94
N ILE A 434 2.81 -15.97 2.93
CA ILE A 434 2.94 -15.55 4.32
C ILE A 434 4.40 -15.68 4.76
N ILE A 435 4.81 -14.91 5.77
CA ILE A 435 6.19 -14.99 6.28
C ILE A 435 6.55 -16.45 6.59
N ASP A 436 7.69 -16.92 6.08
CA ASP A 436 8.09 -18.31 6.19
C ASP A 436 8.46 -18.70 7.62
N ALA A 437 9.17 -17.80 8.29
CA ALA A 437 9.64 -18.00 9.65
C ALA A 437 8.49 -18.26 10.63
N HIS A 438 8.67 -19.30 11.45
CA HIS A 438 7.75 -19.60 12.54
C HIS A 438 8.03 -18.68 13.74
N ILE A 439 7.00 -17.91 14.14
CA ILE A 439 7.02 -17.06 15.33
C ILE A 439 6.03 -17.66 16.32
N ASP A 440 6.54 -18.14 17.46
CA ASP A 440 5.70 -18.74 18.51
C ASP A 440 5.08 -17.62 19.35
N THR A 441 3.80 -17.35 19.08
CA THR A 441 3.04 -16.27 19.70
C THR A 441 2.68 -16.54 21.16
N SER A 442 2.94 -17.74 21.67
CA SER A 442 2.74 -18.09 23.09
C SER A 442 3.92 -17.69 23.98
N LEU A 443 5.10 -17.46 23.39
CA LEU A 443 6.30 -17.05 24.12
C LEU A 443 6.22 -15.59 24.58
N PRO A 444 7.01 -15.18 25.59
CA PRO A 444 7.15 -13.77 25.95
C PRO A 444 7.59 -12.90 24.75
N PRO A 445 7.18 -11.62 24.69
CA PRO A 445 7.52 -10.71 23.59
C PRO A 445 9.00 -10.69 23.20
N GLU A 446 9.91 -10.80 24.17
CA GLU A 446 11.36 -10.78 23.96
C GLU A 446 11.83 -11.96 23.09
N LYS A 447 11.22 -13.15 23.27
CA LYS A 447 11.52 -14.33 22.46
C LYS A 447 10.92 -14.26 21.07
N GLN A 448 9.74 -13.66 20.95
CA GLN A 448 9.15 -13.36 19.64
C GLN A 448 10.04 -12.38 18.87
N ILE A 449 10.62 -11.37 19.54
CA ILE A 449 11.56 -10.41 18.95
C ILE A 449 12.83 -11.12 18.47
N GLU A 450 13.42 -12.00 19.27
CA GLU A 450 14.57 -12.82 18.85
C GLU A 450 14.26 -13.59 17.55
N GLN A 451 13.07 -14.20 17.46
CA GLN A 451 12.62 -14.91 16.25
C GLN A 451 12.44 -13.97 15.05
N ILE A 452 11.84 -12.79 15.25
CA ILE A 452 11.65 -11.78 14.18
C ILE A 452 13.00 -11.27 13.66
N LEU A 453 13.94 -10.96 14.54
CA LEU A 453 15.28 -10.50 14.16
C LEU A 453 16.13 -11.63 13.56
N ALA A 454 15.75 -12.90 13.72
CA ALA A 454 16.40 -14.00 13.01
C ALA A 454 15.98 -14.11 11.53
N ILE A 455 14.84 -13.50 11.13
CA ILE A 455 14.30 -13.61 9.77
C ILE A 455 15.16 -12.84 8.77
N TYR A 456 15.37 -11.56 9.05
CA TYR A 456 16.09 -10.65 8.17
C TYR A 456 16.68 -9.49 9.00
N PRO A 457 17.77 -8.85 8.55
CA PRO A 457 18.29 -7.64 9.18
C PRO A 457 17.30 -6.45 9.15
N ILE A 458 16.86 -5.98 10.32
CA ILE A 458 15.83 -4.94 10.47
C ILE A 458 16.36 -3.70 11.23
N ILE A 459 17.17 -3.89 12.27
CA ILE A 459 17.66 -2.81 13.14
C ILE A 459 19.13 -2.46 12.88
N ASP A 460 19.52 -1.22 13.22
CA ASP A 460 20.88 -0.70 13.00
C ASP A 460 21.95 -1.62 13.61
N GLY A 461 23.00 -1.95 12.85
CA GLY A 461 24.10 -2.81 13.28
C GLY A 461 23.79 -4.31 13.31
N GLN A 462 22.57 -4.74 12.96
CA GLN A 462 22.21 -6.14 12.87
C GLN A 462 22.93 -6.80 11.68
N LYS A 463 23.67 -7.87 11.95
CA LYS A 463 24.30 -8.69 10.92
C LYS A 463 23.30 -9.72 10.38
N ALA A 464 23.37 -9.99 9.07
CA ALA A 464 22.66 -11.13 8.50
C ALA A 464 23.11 -12.42 9.20
N ALA A 465 22.16 -13.30 9.49
CA ALA A 465 22.49 -14.67 9.87
C ALA A 465 23.34 -15.29 8.75
N PRO A 466 24.41 -16.05 9.06
CA PRO A 466 25.16 -16.75 8.03
C PRO A 466 24.20 -17.66 7.27
N LYS A 467 24.16 -17.50 5.94
CA LYS A 467 23.40 -18.38 5.06
C LYS A 467 23.97 -19.79 5.20
N GLN A 468 23.12 -20.78 5.44
CA GLN A 468 23.53 -22.20 5.49
C GLN A 468 24.17 -22.68 4.16
N GLU A 469 24.02 -21.93 3.07
CA GLU A 469 24.69 -22.16 1.78
C GLU A 469 26.24 -22.15 1.90
N GLU A 470 26.84 -21.36 2.81
CA GLU A 470 28.31 -21.32 2.97
C GLU A 470 28.90 -22.56 3.66
N GLU A 471 28.08 -23.38 4.33
CA GLU A 471 28.55 -24.66 4.91
C GLU A 471 28.48 -25.83 3.92
N GLU A 472 27.62 -25.74 2.89
CA GLU A 472 27.55 -26.75 1.83
C GLU A 472 28.66 -26.55 0.78
N GLU A 473 29.02 -25.31 0.42
CA GLU A 473 30.19 -25.05 -0.44
C GLU A 473 31.51 -25.41 0.25
N LYS A 474 31.64 -25.15 1.57
CA LYS A 474 32.85 -25.55 2.32
C LYS A 474 32.98 -27.05 2.53
N LYS A 475 31.86 -27.80 2.57
CA LYS A 475 31.89 -29.26 2.59
C LYS A 475 32.17 -29.86 1.21
N ALA A 476 31.68 -29.24 0.14
CA ALA A 476 31.97 -29.67 -1.23
C ALA A 476 33.46 -29.52 -1.60
N ASP A 477 34.15 -28.50 -1.07
CA ASP A 477 35.60 -28.30 -1.28
C ASP A 477 36.49 -29.25 -0.45
N GLU A 478 35.96 -29.87 0.62
CA GLU A 478 36.72 -30.87 1.41
C GLU A 478 36.61 -32.30 0.85
N ASP A 479 35.55 -32.62 0.10
CA ASP A 479 35.32 -33.93 -0.51
C ASP A 479 35.98 -34.11 -1.90
N ASP A 480 36.50 -33.05 -2.52
CA ASP A 480 37.20 -33.11 -3.82
C ASP A 480 38.73 -33.32 -3.69
N LYS A 481 39.12 -34.32 -2.88
CA LYS A 481 40.47 -34.92 -2.94
C LYS A 481 40.38 -36.28 -3.64
N PRO A 482 41.11 -36.52 -4.72
CA PRO A 482 41.03 -37.76 -5.46
C PRO A 482 41.67 -38.90 -4.65
N ALA A 483 40.89 -39.93 -4.35
CA ALA A 483 41.40 -41.24 -3.98
C ALA A 483 41.44 -42.12 -5.24
N ASP A 484 42.60 -42.72 -5.45
CA ASP A 484 42.98 -43.64 -6.52
C ASP A 484 42.16 -44.94 -6.57
N GLU A 485 42.23 -45.57 -7.77
CA GLU A 485 41.97 -46.99 -8.13
C GLU A 485 40.50 -47.46 -8.19
N ASP A 486 39.95 -47.78 -9.37
CA ASP A 486 40.07 -49.00 -10.20
C ASP A 486 39.05 -50.11 -9.84
N GLU A 487 38.64 -50.86 -10.87
CA GLU A 487 37.70 -52.00 -10.93
C GLU A 487 36.17 -51.75 -11.05
N SER A 488 35.67 -51.95 -12.27
CA SER A 488 34.35 -52.56 -12.56
C SER A 488 34.50 -54.11 -12.63
N PRO A 489 33.47 -54.95 -12.89
CA PRO A 489 32.02 -54.74 -13.02
C PRO A 489 31.12 -55.85 -12.37
N LYS A 490 29.78 -55.70 -12.36
CA LYS A 490 28.83 -56.72 -12.90
C LYS A 490 27.35 -56.32 -12.90
N ASN A 491 26.74 -56.59 -14.07
CA ASN A 491 25.32 -56.64 -14.45
C ASN A 491 24.36 -57.32 -13.47
N THR A 492 23.08 -56.89 -13.45
CA THR A 492 21.94 -57.64 -14.02
C THR A 492 20.65 -56.80 -14.14
N ALA A 493 20.11 -56.74 -15.36
CA ALA A 493 18.70 -56.89 -15.81
C ALA A 493 17.54 -56.13 -15.10
N ALA A 494 16.40 -55.80 -15.70
CA ALA A 494 15.90 -55.55 -17.07
C ALA A 494 14.40 -55.21 -16.85
N GLY A 495 13.85 -54.20 -17.52
CA GLY A 495 12.42 -53.88 -17.48
C GLY A 495 12.07 -52.68 -18.35
N ALA A 496 11.52 -52.93 -19.52
CA ALA A 496 11.21 -52.00 -20.61
C ALA A 496 9.82 -51.32 -20.44
N PRO A 497 9.46 -50.32 -21.29
CA PRO A 497 8.62 -49.17 -20.94
C PRO A 497 7.19 -49.19 -21.53
N ALA A 498 6.32 -48.28 -21.07
CA ALA A 498 5.05 -47.91 -21.73
C ALA A 498 4.74 -46.43 -21.37
N SER A 499 4.94 -45.46 -22.27
CA SER A 499 4.08 -45.01 -23.39
C SER A 499 2.94 -44.07 -22.99
N VAL A 500 3.08 -42.83 -23.44
CA VAL A 500 2.15 -41.68 -23.44
C VAL A 500 0.91 -41.97 -24.30
N PRO A 501 -0.25 -41.36 -24.00
CA PRO A 501 -0.87 -40.51 -25.03
C PRO A 501 -1.59 -39.26 -24.49
N ALA A 502 -1.59 -38.20 -25.30
CA ALA A 502 -2.54 -37.10 -25.31
C ALA A 502 -3.09 -36.96 -26.75
N PRO A 503 -4.03 -36.04 -27.07
CA PRO A 503 -5.39 -35.89 -26.57
C PRO A 503 -6.42 -36.02 -27.71
N LEU A 504 -7.72 -36.06 -27.42
CA LEU A 504 -8.79 -35.96 -28.42
C LEU A 504 -9.80 -34.86 -28.04
N ALA A 505 -10.08 -34.01 -29.01
CA ALA A 505 -11.08 -32.96 -29.01
C ALA A 505 -12.45 -33.49 -29.48
N ALA A 506 -13.55 -32.89 -29.00
CA ALA A 506 -14.65 -32.35 -29.82
C ALA A 506 -15.90 -31.95 -28.99
N ASN A 507 -16.33 -30.70 -29.22
CA ASN A 507 -17.70 -30.19 -29.43
C ASN A 507 -18.82 -30.31 -28.38
N SER A 508 -19.16 -29.13 -27.83
CA SER A 508 -20.44 -28.40 -27.89
C SER A 508 -21.79 -29.15 -27.86
N GLU A 509 -22.65 -28.77 -26.91
CA GLU A 509 -24.02 -28.31 -27.21
C GLU A 509 -24.60 -27.48 -26.05
N ASP A 510 -25.54 -26.63 -26.42
CA ASP A 510 -26.02 -25.40 -25.79
C ASP A 510 -27.45 -25.61 -25.24
N THR A 511 -27.79 -25.06 -24.07
CA THR A 511 -29.19 -24.77 -23.69
C THR A 511 -29.26 -23.60 -22.72
N THR A 512 -30.10 -22.63 -23.09
CA THR A 512 -30.40 -21.35 -22.47
C THR A 512 -31.49 -21.43 -21.38
N ALA A 513 -31.40 -20.53 -20.39
CA ALA A 513 -32.56 -19.98 -19.68
C ALA A 513 -32.19 -18.61 -19.05
N GLU A 514 -32.95 -17.58 -19.40
CA GLU A 514 -32.84 -16.18 -18.97
C GLU A 514 -33.42 -15.96 -17.57
N ASP A 515 -32.84 -15.03 -16.80
CA ASP A 515 -33.62 -14.21 -15.85
C ASP A 515 -32.97 -12.83 -15.64
N GLN A 516 -33.78 -11.77 -15.66
CA GLN A 516 -33.40 -10.37 -15.83
C GLN A 516 -33.18 -9.64 -14.49
N LYS A 517 -32.11 -8.83 -14.37
CA LYS A 517 -31.96 -7.71 -13.41
C LYS A 517 -30.87 -6.69 -13.86
N PRO A 518 -30.77 -5.49 -13.25
CA PRO A 518 -30.78 -4.20 -13.95
C PRO A 518 -29.44 -3.80 -14.57
N HIS A 519 -29.56 -3.07 -15.68
CA HIS A 519 -28.50 -2.53 -16.55
C HIS A 519 -27.41 -1.74 -15.80
N ASN A 520 -26.15 -2.18 -15.92
CA ASN A 520 -24.97 -1.40 -15.53
C ASN A 520 -23.93 -1.48 -16.67
N GLU A 521 -23.92 -0.50 -17.58
CA GLU A 521 -23.11 -0.48 -18.83
C GLU A 521 -21.58 -0.61 -18.62
N VAL A 522 -21.11 -0.45 -17.38
CA VAL A 522 -19.68 -0.54 -17.03
C VAL A 522 -19.21 -1.99 -16.87
N GLU A 523 -20.09 -2.93 -16.48
CA GLU A 523 -19.71 -4.34 -16.30
C GLU A 523 -19.67 -5.12 -17.62
N GLU A 524 -20.56 -4.83 -18.57
CA GLU A 524 -20.56 -5.47 -19.90
C GLU A 524 -19.32 -5.08 -20.73
N THR A 525 -18.85 -3.84 -20.60
CA THR A 525 -17.63 -3.38 -21.27
C THR A 525 -16.36 -4.00 -20.67
N LEU A 526 -16.38 -4.36 -19.38
CA LEU A 526 -15.30 -5.07 -18.70
C LEU A 526 -15.26 -6.57 -19.07
N ALA A 527 -16.42 -7.21 -19.27
CA ALA A 527 -16.49 -8.61 -19.67
C ALA A 527 -16.05 -8.83 -21.14
N ALA A 528 -16.36 -7.90 -22.04
CA ALA A 528 -16.14 -8.04 -23.48
C ALA A 528 -14.67 -7.93 -23.96
N THR A 529 -13.72 -7.57 -23.10
CA THR A 529 -12.31 -7.31 -23.50
C THR A 529 -11.28 -8.28 -22.90
N SER A 530 -11.73 -9.37 -22.27
CA SER A 530 -10.90 -10.37 -21.58
C SER A 530 -10.20 -11.38 -22.51
N LYS A 531 -9.50 -10.90 -23.54
CA LYS A 531 -8.52 -11.73 -24.26
C LYS A 531 -7.14 -11.05 -24.23
N PRO A 532 -6.09 -11.74 -23.76
CA PRO A 532 -4.74 -11.18 -23.75
C PRO A 532 -4.28 -10.92 -25.19
N ALA A 533 -3.72 -9.74 -25.43
CA ALA A 533 -3.02 -9.45 -26.68
C ALA A 533 -1.62 -10.06 -26.61
N ASP A 534 -1.34 -11.04 -27.48
CA ASP A 534 0.00 -11.55 -27.74
C ASP A 534 0.75 -10.56 -28.65
N GLY A 535 1.91 -10.08 -28.20
CA GLY A 535 2.81 -9.23 -28.98
C GLY A 535 4.01 -8.73 -28.18
N PRO A 536 5.16 -8.47 -28.82
CA PRO A 536 6.35 -7.97 -28.14
C PRO A 536 6.14 -6.53 -27.63
N LEU A 537 6.80 -6.22 -26.50
CA LEU A 537 6.79 -4.90 -25.86
C LEU A 537 7.28 -3.80 -26.80
N ILE A 538 6.58 -2.67 -26.82
CA ILE A 538 7.00 -1.47 -27.56
C ILE A 538 8.07 -0.75 -26.72
N ASP A 539 9.32 -0.77 -27.17
CA ASP A 539 10.42 -0.04 -26.53
C ASP A 539 10.42 1.44 -26.98
N LEU A 540 9.83 2.31 -26.15
CA LEU A 540 9.74 3.75 -26.40
C LEU A 540 10.98 4.54 -25.93
N ALA A 541 11.95 3.90 -25.26
CA ALA A 541 13.14 4.60 -24.76
C ALA A 541 14.03 5.13 -25.90
N GLN A 542 14.03 4.46 -27.05
CA GLN A 542 14.81 4.89 -28.22
C GLN A 542 14.23 6.14 -28.93
N ASN A 543 12.94 6.45 -28.78
CA ASN A 543 12.32 7.59 -29.45
C ASN A 543 12.52 8.91 -28.70
N VAL A 544 12.73 8.88 -27.38
CA VAL A 544 13.00 10.08 -26.56
C VAL A 544 14.36 10.71 -26.90
N LYS A 545 15.35 9.90 -27.29
CA LYS A 545 16.66 10.39 -27.77
C LYS A 545 16.59 11.13 -29.11
N LYS A 546 15.52 10.96 -29.91
CA LYS A 546 15.36 11.62 -31.22
C LYS A 546 14.60 12.94 -31.15
N SER A 547 13.97 13.27 -30.01
CA SER A 547 13.10 14.44 -29.87
C SER A 547 13.67 15.56 -28.98
N LEU A 548 14.92 15.45 -28.52
CA LEU A 548 15.62 16.52 -27.80
C LEU A 548 16.54 17.26 -28.78
N PRO A 549 16.53 18.61 -28.82
CA PRO A 549 17.45 19.36 -29.67
C PRO A 549 18.89 19.24 -29.16
N ASP A 550 19.83 19.04 -30.08
CA ASP A 550 21.26 19.05 -29.79
C ASP A 550 21.69 20.42 -29.28
N ASP A 551 22.33 20.45 -28.10
CA ASP A 551 22.88 21.64 -27.45
C ASP A 551 24.15 22.13 -28.18
N LYS A 552 23.96 22.67 -29.39
CA LYS A 552 24.98 23.39 -30.17
C LYS A 552 24.37 24.49 -31.02
N SER A 553 23.69 25.46 -30.41
CA SER A 553 23.46 26.75 -31.08
C SER A 553 23.14 27.89 -30.09
N ILE A 554 24.11 28.26 -29.25
CA ILE A 554 24.19 29.62 -28.70
C ILE A 554 25.64 30.08 -28.75
N GLN A 555 26.09 30.51 -29.94
CA GLN A 555 27.12 31.54 -30.13
C GLN A 555 26.87 32.15 -31.51
N GLY A 556 26.48 33.43 -31.52
CA GLY A 556 26.13 34.21 -32.70
C GLY A 556 25.20 35.36 -32.33
#